data_AF-A0A1P8FMH1-F1
#
_entry.id   AF-A0A1P8FMH1-F1
#
_cell.length_a   1.000
_cell.length_b   1.000
_cell.length_c   1.000
_cell.angle_alpha   90.00
_cell.angle_beta   90.00
_cell.angle_gamma   90.00
#
_symmetry.space_group_name_H-M   'P 1'
#
loop_
_entity.id
_entity.type
_entity.pdbx_description
1 polymer ?
#
loop_
_entity_poly.entity_id
_entity_poly.type
_entity_poly.pdbx_seq_one_letter_code
_entity_poly.pdbx_strand_id
1 'polypeptide(L)'
;MRLLRSFALAIASLPIAAAADLRTLPEHPVAGEPFIAMFTDRVIPGGTSSTSYASLPTVSAGELTMTVDFSKPLPGTFRGICGAEPCYGPTYETRTVVTIPEPGSYQGYFVYTGLPYGTYPLGRQRSPDSVIVGAARPSAAPLRTTLSGNYFAEDENGSGLNLLQSASGQLFVGWFFYQAQRTATFNELAPAWYVSGGGTWISPTRFTTILYETRGTAYNKPFVASDLNVGAVGILTLDVIDANTIDMDVTLVSGVRKQKRLSRLLF
;
A
#
# COMPACT_ATOMS: atom_id res chain seq x y z
N MET A 1 -19.95 -49.04 -41.76
CA MET A 1 -20.33 -47.62 -41.76
C MET A 1 -20.70 -47.24 -40.32
N ARG A 2 -19.74 -46.77 -39.52
CA ARG A 2 -19.91 -46.44 -38.08
C ARG A 2 -19.94 -44.92 -37.93
N LEU A 3 -21.07 -44.36 -37.51
CA LEU A 3 -21.23 -42.95 -37.16
C LEU A 3 -20.71 -42.71 -35.74
N LEU A 4 -19.54 -42.07 -35.59
CA LEU A 4 -19.13 -41.44 -34.33
C LEU A 4 -19.88 -40.12 -34.18
N ARG A 5 -20.74 -40.02 -33.15
CA ARG A 5 -21.35 -38.75 -32.73
C ARG A 5 -20.43 -38.08 -31.72
N SER A 6 -19.78 -37.00 -32.14
CA SER A 6 -19.02 -36.11 -31.26
C SER A 6 -19.99 -35.33 -30.38
N PHE A 7 -19.98 -35.60 -29.08
CA PHE A 7 -20.64 -34.78 -28.07
C PHE A 7 -19.70 -33.63 -27.69
N ALA A 8 -19.97 -32.43 -28.21
CA ALA A 8 -19.30 -31.21 -27.77
C ALA A 8 -19.90 -30.78 -26.42
N LEU A 9 -19.18 -31.03 -25.33
CA LEU A 9 -19.54 -30.54 -24.01
C LEU A 9 -19.22 -29.04 -23.95
N ALA A 10 -20.22 -28.19 -24.14
CA ALA A 10 -20.09 -26.75 -23.91
C ALA A 10 -19.98 -26.51 -22.39
N ILE A 11 -18.76 -26.38 -21.89
CA ILE A 11 -18.52 -25.87 -20.54
C ILE A 11 -18.85 -24.38 -20.58
N ALA A 12 -20.06 -24.01 -20.17
CA ALA A 12 -20.37 -22.62 -19.89
C ALA A 12 -19.48 -22.17 -18.73
N SER A 13 -18.42 -21.42 -19.04
CA SER A 13 -17.62 -20.75 -18.02
C SER A 13 -18.50 -19.68 -17.37
N LEU A 14 -19.13 -20.02 -16.24
CA LEU A 14 -19.75 -19.01 -15.40
C LEU A 14 -18.63 -18.03 -15.00
N PRO A 15 -18.84 -16.72 -15.16
CA PRO A 15 -17.86 -15.75 -14.70
C PRO A 15 -17.71 -15.93 -13.20
N ILE A 16 -16.54 -16.39 -12.76
CA ILE A 16 -16.17 -16.37 -11.35
C ILE A 16 -16.06 -14.88 -10.99
N ALA A 17 -17.07 -14.37 -10.31
CA ALA A 17 -16.99 -13.08 -9.67
C ALA A 17 -15.86 -13.18 -8.64
N ALA A 18 -14.71 -12.56 -8.92
CA ALA A 18 -13.71 -12.34 -7.88
C ALA A 18 -14.39 -11.46 -6.83
N ALA A 19 -14.51 -11.96 -5.60
CA ALA A 19 -15.12 -11.23 -4.52
C ALA A 19 -14.27 -10.01 -4.16
N ALA A 20 -14.94 -8.92 -3.81
CA ALA A 20 -14.36 -7.80 -3.06
C ALA A 20 -13.49 -8.35 -1.90
N ASP A 21 -12.24 -7.91 -1.83
CA ASP A 21 -11.23 -8.43 -0.89
C ASP A 21 -10.68 -7.28 -0.03
N LEU A 22 -10.78 -7.42 1.29
CA LEU A 22 -10.24 -6.47 2.27
C LEU A 22 -9.05 -7.09 2.99
N ARG A 23 -7.86 -6.53 2.74
CA ARG A 23 -6.59 -6.97 3.34
C ARG A 23 -5.99 -5.86 4.19
N THR A 24 -5.12 -6.24 5.13
CA THR A 24 -4.34 -5.28 5.91
C THR A 24 -2.85 -5.56 5.81
N LEU A 25 -2.05 -4.51 5.97
CA LEU A 25 -0.63 -4.59 6.17
C LEU A 25 -0.28 -3.81 7.46
N PRO A 26 0.23 -4.46 8.53
CA PRO A 26 0.48 -5.90 8.62
C PRO A 26 -0.83 -6.70 8.58
N GLU A 27 -0.75 -8.01 8.34
CA GLU A 27 -1.92 -8.91 8.32
C GLU A 27 -2.64 -8.97 9.68
N HIS A 28 -1.93 -8.64 10.77
CA HIS A 28 -2.45 -8.59 12.12
C HIS A 28 -2.21 -7.20 12.72
N PRO A 29 -3.06 -6.21 12.40
CA PRO A 29 -2.94 -4.89 12.99
C PRO A 29 -3.18 -4.94 14.50
N VAL A 30 -2.63 -3.97 15.22
CA VAL A 30 -2.78 -3.85 16.67
C VAL A 30 -3.39 -2.50 17.02
N ALA A 31 -4.15 -2.46 18.11
CA ALA A 31 -4.86 -1.27 18.52
C ALA A 31 -3.90 -0.11 18.81
N GLY A 32 -4.28 1.10 18.39
CA GLY A 32 -3.50 2.33 18.53
C GLY A 32 -2.38 2.53 17.51
N GLU A 33 -2.03 1.51 16.71
CA GLU A 33 -0.98 1.62 15.70
C GLU A 33 -1.56 1.80 14.29
N PRO A 34 -0.92 2.64 13.45
CA PRO A 34 -1.35 2.81 12.08
C PRO A 34 -1.01 1.57 11.25
N PHE A 35 -1.94 1.13 10.41
CA PHE A 35 -1.78 0.06 9.43
C PHE A 35 -2.37 0.48 8.08
N ILE A 36 -2.01 -0.22 7.00
CA ILE A 36 -2.59 0.02 5.67
C ILE A 36 -3.76 -0.95 5.48
N ALA A 37 -4.97 -0.42 5.29
CA ALA A 37 -6.09 -1.19 4.76
C ALA A 37 -6.08 -1.10 3.24
N MET A 38 -6.13 -2.25 2.59
CA MET A 38 -6.14 -2.42 1.13
C MET A 38 -7.45 -3.05 0.73
N PHE A 39 -8.10 -2.48 -0.28
CA PHE A 39 -9.34 -2.99 -0.82
C PHE A 39 -9.21 -3.19 -2.32
N THR A 40 -9.53 -4.39 -2.78
CA THR A 40 -9.52 -4.73 -4.20
C THR A 40 -10.92 -5.15 -4.64
N ASP A 41 -11.41 -4.55 -5.72
CA ASP A 41 -12.71 -4.90 -6.32
C ASP A 41 -12.65 -4.69 -7.84
N ARG A 42 -13.65 -5.21 -8.57
CA ARG A 42 -13.75 -5.05 -10.03
C ARG A 42 -14.50 -3.79 -10.41
N VAL A 43 -14.00 -3.14 -11.45
CA VAL A 43 -14.76 -2.11 -12.16
C VAL A 43 -15.76 -2.76 -13.11
N ILE A 44 -17.01 -2.31 -13.00
CA ILE A 44 -18.11 -2.78 -13.85
C ILE A 44 -17.85 -2.26 -15.30
N PRO A 45 -18.02 -3.10 -16.34
CA PRO A 45 -17.62 -2.77 -17.70
C PRO A 45 -18.25 -1.46 -18.22
N GLY A 46 -17.44 -0.62 -18.89
CA GLY A 46 -17.91 0.59 -19.59
C GLY A 46 -17.18 1.91 -19.27
N GLY A 47 -16.21 1.91 -18.34
CA GLY A 47 -15.45 3.11 -17.96
C GLY A 47 -13.94 2.95 -18.11
N THR A 48 -13.23 4.06 -18.36
CA THR A 48 -11.77 4.13 -18.19
C THR A 48 -11.47 4.03 -16.69
N SER A 49 -10.95 2.91 -16.21
CA SER A 49 -10.61 2.75 -14.80
C SER A 49 -9.19 3.20 -14.53
N SER A 50 -9.01 4.02 -13.51
CA SER A 50 -7.73 4.13 -12.81
C SER A 50 -7.59 2.91 -11.90
N THR A 51 -6.38 2.37 -11.76
CA THR A 51 -6.13 1.19 -10.92
C THR A 51 -6.16 1.48 -9.43
N SER A 52 -6.21 2.75 -9.02
CA SER A 52 -6.20 3.14 -7.61
C SER A 52 -6.86 4.49 -7.34
N TYR A 53 -7.52 4.60 -6.19
CA TYR A 53 -8.31 5.78 -5.79
C TYR A 53 -8.03 6.15 -4.34
N ALA A 54 -8.18 7.44 -4.02
CA ALA A 54 -8.13 7.90 -2.64
C ALA A 54 -9.28 7.30 -1.83
N SER A 55 -8.99 6.88 -0.60
CA SER A 55 -10.02 6.51 0.36
C SER A 55 -9.88 7.21 1.70
N LEU A 56 -11.02 7.50 2.30
CA LEU A 56 -11.12 8.07 3.65
C LEU A 56 -11.72 7.00 4.56
N PRO A 57 -10.97 6.51 5.55
CA PRO A 57 -11.46 5.53 6.49
C PRO A 57 -12.23 6.20 7.62
N THR A 58 -13.34 5.59 8.01
CA THR A 58 -14.08 5.92 9.22
C THR A 58 -14.20 4.67 10.08
N VAL A 59 -13.92 4.80 11.37
CA VAL A 59 -13.99 3.70 12.33
C VAL A 59 -15.05 4.04 13.37
N SER A 60 -16.05 3.17 13.53
CA SER A 60 -17.12 3.36 14.51
C SER A 60 -17.77 2.04 14.88
N ALA A 61 -18.01 1.79 16.17
CA ALA A 61 -18.86 0.69 16.66
C ALA A 61 -18.58 -0.69 16.03
N GLY A 62 -17.32 -1.08 15.86
CA GLY A 62 -16.95 -2.36 15.24
C GLY A 62 -17.07 -2.38 13.71
N GLU A 63 -17.10 -1.22 13.08
CA GLU A 63 -17.16 -1.06 11.62
C GLU A 63 -15.96 -0.27 11.13
N LEU A 64 -15.38 -0.71 10.01
CA LEU A 64 -14.38 0.01 9.23
C LEU A 64 -15.00 0.37 7.89
N THR A 65 -15.31 1.63 7.66
CA THR A 65 -15.88 2.12 6.40
C THR A 65 -14.80 2.81 5.58
N MET A 66 -14.62 2.39 4.32
CA MET A 66 -13.72 3.04 3.36
C MET A 66 -14.55 3.72 2.27
N THR A 67 -14.43 5.05 2.18
CA THR A 67 -15.08 5.81 1.10
C THR A 67 -14.15 5.88 -0.11
N VAL A 68 -14.53 5.32 -1.26
CA VAL A 68 -13.73 5.34 -2.49
C VAL A 68 -14.26 6.43 -3.42
N ASP A 69 -13.45 7.46 -3.67
CA ASP A 69 -13.82 8.58 -4.53
C ASP A 69 -13.25 8.40 -5.95
N PHE A 70 -14.10 7.98 -6.88
CA PHE A 70 -13.72 7.74 -8.27
C PHE A 70 -13.44 9.02 -9.05
N SER A 71 -13.78 10.20 -8.52
CA SER A 71 -13.42 11.49 -9.12
C SER A 71 -11.96 11.87 -8.87
N LYS A 72 -11.27 11.15 -7.97
CA LYS A 72 -9.89 11.43 -7.55
C LYS A 72 -8.98 10.20 -7.76
N PRO A 73 -8.63 9.89 -9.02
CA PRO A 73 -7.69 8.81 -9.30
C PRO A 73 -6.31 9.14 -8.70
N LEU A 74 -5.62 8.12 -8.16
CA LEU A 74 -4.22 8.29 -7.72
C LEU A 74 -3.32 8.48 -8.96
N PRO A 75 -2.34 9.39 -8.96
CA PRO A 75 -1.40 9.58 -10.06
C PRO A 75 -0.57 8.34 -10.35
N GLY A 76 -0.28 8.09 -11.62
CA GLY A 76 0.42 6.87 -12.07
C GLY A 76 -0.49 5.65 -12.21
N THR A 77 -1.79 5.80 -11.95
CA THR A 77 -2.77 4.84 -12.42
C THR A 77 -2.80 4.89 -13.94
N PHE A 78 -2.47 3.78 -14.59
CA PHE A 78 -2.58 3.69 -16.04
C PHE A 78 -4.06 3.80 -16.41
N ARG A 79 -4.43 4.84 -17.17
CA ARG A 79 -5.63 4.77 -18.00
C ARG A 79 -5.35 3.77 -19.10
N GLY A 80 -5.67 2.51 -18.86
CA GLY A 80 -5.77 1.54 -19.94
C GLY A 80 -6.91 1.97 -20.86
N ILE A 81 -6.58 2.62 -21.98
CA ILE A 81 -7.53 2.74 -23.08
C ILE A 81 -7.51 1.37 -23.76
N CYS A 82 -8.34 0.45 -23.30
CA CYS A 82 -8.71 -0.66 -24.18
C CYS A 82 -9.55 -0.04 -25.30
N GLY A 83 -9.29 -0.42 -26.56
CA GLY A 83 -10.08 0.05 -27.69
C GLY A 83 -11.53 -0.43 -27.64
N ALA A 84 -12.12 -0.75 -28.81
CA ALA A 84 -13.48 -1.27 -28.91
C ALA A 84 -13.68 -2.66 -28.27
N GLU A 85 -12.61 -3.31 -27.78
CA GLU A 85 -12.70 -4.60 -27.10
C GLU A 85 -12.99 -4.42 -25.60
N PRO A 86 -13.94 -5.21 -25.03
CA PRO A 86 -14.24 -5.16 -23.61
C PRO A 86 -13.01 -5.56 -22.80
N CYS A 87 -12.46 -4.63 -22.01
CA CYS A 87 -11.45 -4.98 -21.02
C CYS A 87 -12.06 -6.07 -20.11
N TYR A 88 -11.41 -7.22 -20.00
CA TYR A 88 -11.76 -8.18 -18.96
C TYR A 88 -11.45 -7.55 -17.60
N GLY A 89 -12.52 -6.99 -16.99
CA GLY A 89 -12.69 -6.49 -15.63
C GLY A 89 -11.48 -5.85 -14.98
N PRO A 90 -11.21 -4.55 -15.17
CA PRO A 90 -10.12 -3.91 -14.46
C PRO A 90 -10.42 -3.97 -12.96
N THR A 91 -9.59 -4.68 -12.21
CA THR A 91 -9.59 -4.57 -10.75
C THR A 91 -9.00 -3.21 -10.38
N TYR A 92 -9.62 -2.50 -9.44
CA TYR A 92 -9.00 -1.37 -8.79
C TYR A 92 -8.58 -1.78 -7.38
N GLU A 93 -7.49 -1.19 -6.90
CA GLU A 93 -7.03 -1.31 -5.54
C GLU A 93 -7.01 0.08 -4.91
N THR A 94 -7.73 0.28 -3.83
CA THR A 94 -7.55 1.46 -2.97
C THR A 94 -6.79 1.06 -1.71
N ARG A 95 -6.02 2.00 -1.18
CA ARG A 95 -5.24 1.83 0.03
C ARG A 95 -5.37 3.07 0.89
N THR A 96 -5.54 2.88 2.19
CA THR A 96 -5.54 3.97 3.16
C THR A 96 -4.85 3.55 4.44
N VAL A 97 -4.28 4.52 5.13
CA VAL A 97 -3.79 4.33 6.49
C VAL A 97 -4.96 4.44 7.46
N VAL A 98 -5.06 3.47 8.36
CA VAL A 98 -6.10 3.37 9.37
C VAL A 98 -5.43 3.22 10.73
N THR A 99 -5.97 3.90 11.75
CA THR A 99 -5.63 3.65 13.15
C THR A 99 -6.93 3.31 13.88
N ILE A 100 -6.98 2.12 14.48
CA ILE A 100 -8.13 1.68 15.27
C ILE A 100 -7.72 1.69 16.74
N PRO A 101 -8.39 2.45 17.63
CA PRO A 101 -7.93 2.65 19.00
C PRO A 101 -8.14 1.44 19.92
N GLU A 102 -9.13 0.59 19.61
CA GLU A 102 -9.53 -0.53 20.46
C GLU A 102 -9.30 -1.87 19.75
N PRO A 103 -8.97 -2.94 20.48
CA PRO A 103 -8.92 -4.28 19.91
C PRO A 103 -10.32 -4.78 19.57
N GLY A 104 -10.44 -5.64 18.55
CA GLY A 104 -11.72 -6.23 18.18
C GLY A 104 -11.81 -6.71 16.73
N SER A 105 -12.98 -7.19 16.34
CA SER A 105 -13.32 -7.51 14.95
C SER A 105 -14.12 -6.36 14.34
N TYR A 106 -13.62 -5.83 13.23
CA TYR A 106 -14.22 -4.70 12.53
C TYR A 106 -14.77 -5.14 11.19
N GLN A 107 -16.09 -5.06 11.02
CA GLN A 107 -16.72 -5.36 9.74
C GLN A 107 -16.35 -4.30 8.72
N GLY A 108 -15.79 -4.72 7.58
CA GLY A 108 -15.46 -3.83 6.47
C GLY A 108 -16.70 -3.36 5.72
N TYR A 109 -16.74 -2.09 5.35
CA TYR A 109 -17.74 -1.50 4.47
C TYR A 109 -17.10 -0.57 3.44
N PHE A 110 -17.73 -0.44 2.28
CA PHE A 110 -17.30 0.44 1.20
C PHE A 110 -18.41 1.41 0.85
N VAL A 111 -18.05 2.66 0.59
CA VAL A 111 -18.97 3.68 0.08
C VAL A 111 -18.37 4.24 -1.19
N TYR A 112 -19.07 4.09 -2.31
CA TYR A 112 -18.60 4.59 -3.60
C TYR A 112 -19.14 5.99 -3.87
N THR A 113 -18.25 6.92 -4.23
CA THR A 113 -18.59 8.30 -4.60
C THR A 113 -17.89 8.71 -5.90
N GLY A 114 -18.34 9.79 -6.52
CA GLY A 114 -17.68 10.34 -7.72
C GLY A 114 -17.80 9.48 -8.98
N LEU A 115 -18.76 8.56 -9.04
CA LEU A 115 -18.96 7.67 -10.19
C LEU A 115 -19.59 8.41 -11.38
N PRO A 116 -19.03 8.30 -12.60
CA PRO A 116 -19.72 8.69 -13.81
C PRO A 116 -20.80 7.64 -14.11
N TYR A 117 -22.05 7.94 -13.75
CA TYR A 117 -23.31 7.26 -14.11
C TYR A 117 -23.37 5.71 -14.07
N GLY A 118 -24.26 5.19 -13.21
CA GLY A 118 -25.01 3.94 -13.45
C GLY A 118 -24.28 2.60 -13.31
N THR A 119 -23.00 2.58 -12.96
CA THR A 119 -22.22 1.34 -12.98
C THR A 119 -22.23 0.58 -11.66
N TYR A 120 -22.17 1.21 -10.48
CA TYR A 120 -22.18 0.49 -9.20
C TYR A 120 -23.49 0.66 -8.42
N PRO A 121 -23.85 -0.31 -7.55
CA PRO A 121 -24.85 -0.08 -6.53
C PRO A 121 -24.41 1.11 -5.69
N LEU A 122 -25.12 2.24 -5.84
CA LEU A 122 -24.88 3.42 -5.03
C LEU A 122 -25.12 3.08 -3.56
N GLY A 123 -24.25 3.60 -2.70
CA GLY A 123 -24.37 3.47 -1.25
C GLY A 123 -23.36 2.50 -0.64
N ARG A 124 -23.70 2.05 0.57
CA ARG A 124 -22.82 1.32 1.46
C ARG A 124 -22.87 -0.18 1.16
N GLN A 125 -21.73 -0.76 0.83
CA GLN A 125 -21.55 -2.20 0.60
C GLN A 125 -20.79 -2.84 1.74
N ARG A 126 -21.14 -4.07 2.08
CA ARG A 126 -20.46 -4.85 3.13
C ARG A 126 -19.37 -5.70 2.50
N SER A 127 -18.15 -5.64 3.05
CA SER A 127 -17.07 -6.56 2.72
C SER A 127 -17.39 -7.97 3.20
N PRO A 128 -17.07 -9.04 2.46
CA PRO A 128 -17.15 -10.39 3.02
C PRO A 128 -16.18 -10.57 4.20
N ASP A 129 -15.08 -9.82 4.22
CA ASP A 129 -14.03 -9.92 5.24
C ASP A 129 -14.20 -8.91 6.38
N SER A 130 -13.66 -9.26 7.55
CA SER A 130 -13.49 -8.36 8.68
C SER A 130 -12.01 -8.16 8.99
N VAL A 131 -11.69 -7.01 9.58
CA VAL A 131 -10.35 -6.71 10.09
C VAL A 131 -10.28 -7.08 11.56
N ILE A 132 -9.36 -7.96 11.93
CA ILE A 132 -9.10 -8.33 13.33
C ILE A 132 -7.95 -7.48 13.85
N VAL A 133 -8.24 -6.66 14.86
CA VAL A 133 -7.28 -5.78 15.53
C VAL A 133 -6.90 -6.39 16.87
N GLY A 134 -5.62 -6.71 17.04
CA GLY A 134 -5.05 -7.21 18.28
C GLY A 134 -4.94 -6.15 19.37
N ALA A 135 -4.62 -6.58 20.59
CA ALA A 135 -4.39 -5.68 21.73
C ALA A 135 -3.26 -4.68 21.44
N ALA A 136 -3.39 -3.47 21.99
CA ALA A 136 -2.37 -2.44 21.88
C ALA A 136 -1.05 -2.92 22.49
N ARG A 137 0.06 -2.59 21.84
CA ARG A 137 1.39 -2.85 22.39
C ARG A 137 1.81 -1.69 23.30
N PRO A 138 2.60 -1.96 24.36
CA PRO A 138 3.19 -0.88 25.13
C PRO A 138 4.13 -0.07 24.23
N SER A 139 3.98 1.26 24.26
CA SER A 139 4.95 2.15 23.63
C SER A 139 6.30 2.01 24.31
N ALA A 140 7.37 1.92 23.53
CA ALA A 140 8.74 1.87 24.04
C ALA A 140 9.49 3.17 23.71
N ALA A 141 10.44 3.56 24.57
CA ALA A 141 11.45 4.55 24.21
C ALA A 141 12.62 3.85 23.52
N PRO A 142 13.27 4.46 22.51
CA PRO A 142 14.44 3.87 21.90
C PRO A 142 15.60 3.75 22.89
N LEU A 143 16.34 2.66 22.78
CA LEU A 143 17.59 2.46 23.52
C LEU A 143 18.71 3.39 23.03
N ARG A 144 18.63 3.85 21.78
CA ARG A 144 19.66 4.67 21.11
C ARG A 144 19.06 5.96 20.55
N THR A 145 19.74 7.07 20.78
CA THR A 145 19.34 8.42 20.33
C THR A 145 20.33 9.04 19.33
N THR A 146 21.23 8.23 18.77
CA THR A 146 22.28 8.66 17.83
C THR A 146 22.20 7.95 16.47
N LEU A 147 20.98 7.66 16.01
CA LEU A 147 20.73 6.88 14.80
C LEU A 147 20.77 7.70 13.50
N SER A 148 20.84 9.03 13.56
CA SER A 148 20.84 9.87 12.35
C SER A 148 22.01 9.57 11.42
N GLY A 149 21.77 9.23 10.15
CA GLY A 149 22.84 8.92 9.21
C GLY A 149 22.35 8.28 7.92
N ASN A 150 23.28 7.98 7.02
CA ASN A 150 23.03 7.20 5.81
C ASN A 150 23.43 5.75 6.06
N TYR A 151 22.54 4.81 5.79
CA TYR A 151 22.73 3.37 5.97
C TYR A 151 22.60 2.68 4.62
N PHE A 152 23.51 1.77 4.30
CA PHE A 152 23.56 1.08 3.02
C PHE A 152 23.82 -0.41 3.20
N ALA A 153 23.43 -1.20 2.20
CA ALA A 153 23.84 -2.60 2.10
C ALA A 153 25.04 -2.67 1.14
N GLU A 154 26.09 -3.41 1.50
CA GLU A 154 27.29 -3.55 0.66
C GLU A 154 26.99 -4.24 -0.69
N ASP A 155 25.92 -5.04 -0.75
CA ASP A 155 25.49 -5.75 -1.95
C ASP A 155 24.51 -4.97 -2.82
N GLU A 156 24.21 -3.71 -2.49
CA GLU A 156 23.25 -2.88 -3.24
C GLU A 156 23.76 -1.45 -3.44
N ASN A 157 24.66 -1.30 -4.41
CA ASN A 157 25.25 -0.02 -4.77
C ASN A 157 24.19 1.03 -5.09
N GLY A 158 24.30 2.17 -4.41
CA GLY A 158 23.43 3.32 -4.63
C GLY A 158 22.06 3.24 -3.97
N SER A 159 21.68 2.17 -3.26
CA SER A 159 20.45 2.11 -2.45
C SER A 159 20.77 2.27 -0.97
N GLY A 160 19.82 2.80 -0.19
CA GLY A 160 20.00 2.91 1.26
C GLY A 160 18.90 3.68 1.98
N LEU A 161 19.02 3.74 3.30
CA LEU A 161 18.18 4.55 4.18
C LEU A 161 18.92 5.81 4.61
N ASN A 162 18.22 6.94 4.61
CA ASN A 162 18.58 8.13 5.36
C ASN A 162 17.68 8.21 6.60
N LEU A 163 18.30 8.19 7.78
CA LEU A 163 17.60 8.33 9.05
C LEU A 163 17.89 9.72 9.64
N LEU A 164 16.85 10.38 10.13
CA LEU A 164 16.93 11.59 10.94
C LEU A 164 16.20 11.33 12.25
N GLN A 165 16.93 11.33 13.37
CA GLN A 165 16.37 11.13 14.69
C GLN A 165 16.20 12.47 15.42
N SER A 166 15.00 12.72 15.91
CA SER A 166 14.69 13.89 16.73
C SER A 166 15.19 13.72 18.18
N ALA A 167 15.15 14.80 18.97
CA ALA A 167 15.48 14.75 20.40
C ALA A 167 14.57 13.84 21.23
N SER A 168 13.33 13.58 20.79
CA SER A 168 12.41 12.63 21.43
C SER A 168 12.69 11.16 21.06
N GLY A 169 13.72 10.92 20.23
CA GLY A 169 14.06 9.60 19.72
C GLY A 169 13.22 9.16 18.52
N GLN A 170 12.35 10.03 18.01
CA GLN A 170 11.49 9.70 16.87
C GLN A 170 12.27 9.76 15.55
N LEU A 171 11.96 8.86 14.61
CA LEU A 171 12.65 8.76 13.32
C LEU A 171 11.82 9.35 12.17
N PHE A 172 12.46 10.16 11.35
CA PHE A 172 12.13 10.34 9.95
C PHE A 172 13.00 9.40 9.12
N VAL A 173 12.39 8.75 8.13
CA VAL A 173 13.06 7.77 7.26
C VAL A 173 12.88 8.18 5.81
N GLY A 174 13.97 8.31 5.06
CA GLY A 174 13.98 8.29 3.60
C GLY A 174 14.61 7.01 3.10
N TRP A 175 13.96 6.30 2.18
CA TRP A 175 14.48 5.10 1.55
C TRP A 175 14.59 5.29 0.06
N PHE A 176 15.80 5.18 -0.46
CA PHE A 176 16.08 5.19 -1.89
C PHE A 176 16.46 3.79 -2.37
N PHE A 177 15.88 3.37 -3.48
CA PHE A 177 16.20 2.08 -4.11
C PHE A 177 15.83 2.10 -5.60
N TYR A 178 16.18 1.01 -6.29
CA TYR A 178 15.82 0.80 -7.68
C TYR A 178 14.65 -0.16 -7.78
N GLN A 179 13.50 0.33 -8.24
CA GLN A 179 12.31 -0.47 -8.47
C GLN A 179 12.33 -1.05 -9.88
N ALA A 180 12.00 -2.34 -10.03
CA ALA A 180 11.69 -2.90 -11.33
C ALA A 180 10.42 -2.24 -11.88
N GLN A 181 10.56 -1.48 -12.96
CA GLN A 181 9.44 -0.88 -13.67
C GLN A 181 9.18 -1.70 -14.94
N ARG A 182 7.96 -2.25 -15.03
CA ARG A 182 7.51 -2.92 -16.24
C ARG A 182 7.13 -1.85 -17.26
N THR A 183 7.97 -1.63 -18.27
CA THR A 183 7.55 -0.88 -19.45
C THR A 183 6.96 -1.85 -20.48
N ALA A 184 6.28 -1.33 -21.51
CA ALA A 184 5.72 -2.17 -22.57
C ALA A 184 6.80 -2.97 -23.35
N THR A 185 8.06 -2.58 -23.20
CA THR A 185 9.16 -3.05 -24.04
C THR A 185 10.31 -3.65 -23.24
N PHE A 186 10.56 -3.24 -21.99
CA PHE A 186 11.68 -3.73 -21.17
C PHE A 186 11.39 -3.71 -19.66
N ASN A 187 12.10 -4.57 -18.91
CA ASN A 187 12.21 -4.47 -17.45
C ASN A 187 13.35 -3.49 -17.13
N GLU A 188 13.04 -2.21 -16.99
CA GLU A 188 14.02 -1.20 -16.59
C GLU A 188 13.97 -0.99 -15.08
N LEU A 189 15.14 -0.74 -14.49
CA LEU A 189 15.24 -0.31 -13.10
C LEU A 189 15.06 1.20 -13.04
N ALA A 190 14.05 1.67 -12.32
CA ALA A 190 13.80 3.09 -12.10
C ALA A 190 14.15 3.48 -10.65
N PRO A 191 14.78 4.64 -10.43
CA PRO A 191 14.98 5.16 -9.09
C PRO A 191 13.63 5.44 -8.42
N ALA A 192 13.47 4.99 -7.17
CA ALA A 192 12.29 5.20 -6.35
C ALA A 192 12.69 5.72 -4.97
N TRP A 193 11.85 6.62 -4.42
CA TRP A 193 11.99 7.18 -3.08
C TRP A 193 10.72 6.94 -2.29
N TYR A 194 10.86 6.30 -1.13
CA TYR A 194 9.80 6.22 -0.13
C TYR A 194 10.22 6.98 1.12
N VAL A 195 9.25 7.58 1.80
CA VAL A 195 9.49 8.39 2.99
C VAL A 195 8.55 7.99 4.11
N SER A 196 8.98 8.23 5.34
CA SER A 196 8.10 8.19 6.51
C SER A 196 8.46 9.31 7.49
N GLY A 197 7.43 10.03 7.93
CA GLY A 197 7.56 11.15 8.88
C GLY A 197 7.47 10.78 10.36
N GLY A 198 7.35 9.50 10.69
CA GLY A 198 7.20 9.06 12.07
C GLY A 198 7.05 7.54 12.15
N GLY A 199 6.61 7.01 13.27
CA GLY A 199 6.39 5.58 13.49
C GLY A 199 6.31 5.25 14.96
N THR A 200 6.47 3.99 15.31
CA THR A 200 6.33 3.52 16.69
C THR A 200 7.49 2.62 17.06
N TRP A 201 8.10 2.92 18.20
CA TRP A 201 9.02 2.00 18.87
C TRP A 201 8.18 0.97 19.62
N ILE A 202 8.21 -0.27 19.13
CA ILE A 202 7.47 -1.42 19.71
C ILE A 202 8.33 -2.21 20.69
N SER A 203 9.64 -1.94 20.68
CA SER A 203 10.60 -2.26 21.73
C SER A 203 11.72 -1.21 21.71
N PRO A 204 12.61 -1.14 22.71
CA PRO A 204 13.73 -0.21 22.69
C PRO A 204 14.70 -0.38 21.50
N THR A 205 14.64 -1.51 20.80
CA THR A 205 15.50 -1.83 19.65
C THR A 205 14.72 -2.08 18.37
N ARG A 206 13.39 -1.92 18.36
CA ARG A 206 12.57 -2.20 17.17
C ARG A 206 11.61 -1.06 16.87
N PHE A 207 11.77 -0.46 15.70
CA PHE A 207 10.96 0.61 15.17
C PHE A 207 10.12 0.12 14.00
N THR A 208 8.84 0.48 13.94
CA THR A 208 7.95 0.19 12.82
C THR A 208 7.33 1.46 12.26
N THR A 209 7.14 1.53 10.95
CA THR A 209 6.52 2.68 10.30
C THR A 209 5.87 2.34 8.96
N ILE A 210 4.90 3.16 8.55
CA ILE A 210 4.32 3.15 7.21
C ILE A 210 5.21 3.97 6.28
N LEU A 211 5.55 3.38 5.14
CA LEU A 211 6.23 4.05 4.05
C LEU A 211 5.20 4.69 3.12
N TYR A 212 5.52 5.89 2.66
CA TYR A 212 4.73 6.66 1.70
C TYR A 212 5.56 6.93 0.45
N GLU A 213 4.90 6.86 -0.69
CA GLU A 213 5.41 7.40 -1.94
C GLU A 213 4.77 8.77 -2.18
N THR A 214 5.60 9.74 -2.50
CA THR A 214 5.17 11.09 -2.87
C THR A 214 5.39 11.28 -4.36
N ARG A 215 4.33 11.65 -5.07
CA ARG A 215 4.37 12.04 -6.48
C ARG A 215 3.81 13.45 -6.61
N GLY A 216 4.35 14.25 -7.51
CA GLY A 216 3.91 15.63 -7.67
C GLY A 216 4.24 16.17 -9.04
N THR A 217 4.21 17.49 -9.16
CA THR A 217 4.59 18.17 -10.39
C THR A 217 6.01 17.79 -10.82
N ALA A 218 6.20 17.54 -12.11
CA ALA A 218 7.50 17.20 -12.67
C ALA A 218 8.54 18.26 -12.32
N TYR A 219 9.77 17.82 -12.02
CA TYR A 219 10.87 18.68 -11.58
C TYR A 219 11.15 19.88 -12.51
N ASN A 220 10.87 19.74 -13.81
CA ASN A 220 11.07 20.78 -14.82
C ASN A 220 9.86 21.72 -15.00
N LYS A 221 8.93 21.77 -14.05
CA LYS A 221 7.74 22.64 -14.07
C LYS A 221 7.56 23.34 -12.72
N PRO A 222 6.90 24.51 -12.68
CA PRO A 222 6.49 25.13 -11.41
C PRO A 222 5.62 24.17 -10.59
N PHE A 223 5.80 24.16 -9.26
CA PHE A 223 5.03 23.29 -8.37
C PHE A 223 3.53 23.63 -8.40
N VAL A 224 2.70 22.61 -8.55
CA VAL A 224 1.23 22.69 -8.51
C VAL A 224 0.75 21.79 -7.38
N ALA A 225 0.21 22.39 -6.32
CA ALA A 225 -0.17 21.67 -5.10
C ALA A 225 -1.23 20.57 -5.35
N SER A 226 -2.13 20.76 -6.32
CA SER A 226 -3.14 19.76 -6.68
C SER A 226 -2.56 18.50 -7.35
N ASP A 227 -1.32 18.55 -7.83
CA ASP A 227 -0.63 17.39 -8.39
C ASP A 227 0.00 16.51 -7.30
N LEU A 228 0.16 17.04 -6.07
CA LEU A 228 0.76 16.31 -4.97
C LEU A 228 -0.15 15.14 -4.59
N ASN A 229 0.42 13.95 -4.64
CA ASN A 229 -0.20 12.74 -4.17
C ASN A 229 0.74 12.01 -3.23
N VAL A 230 0.15 11.52 -2.15
CA VAL A 230 0.83 10.75 -1.13
C VAL A 230 0.07 9.44 -0.96
N GLY A 231 0.74 8.32 -1.19
CA GLY A 231 0.15 7.00 -1.07
C GLY A 231 0.98 6.12 -0.16
N ALA A 232 0.35 5.44 0.79
CA ALA A 232 1.02 4.43 1.60
C ALA A 232 1.43 3.24 0.72
N VAL A 233 2.71 2.87 0.70
CA VAL A 233 3.26 1.84 -0.20
C VAL A 233 3.74 0.60 0.53
N GLY A 234 3.87 0.63 1.84
CA GLY A 234 4.33 -0.51 2.61
C GLY A 234 4.58 -0.19 4.07
N ILE A 235 5.14 -1.17 4.78
CA ILE A 235 5.61 -1.05 6.14
C ILE A 235 7.10 -1.35 6.18
N LEU A 236 7.82 -0.52 6.91
CA LEU A 236 9.22 -0.69 7.24
C LEU A 236 9.33 -1.03 8.73
N THR A 237 10.06 -2.09 9.02
CA THR A 237 10.56 -2.41 10.36
C THR A 237 12.07 -2.27 10.38
N LEU A 238 12.59 -1.61 11.41
CA LEU A 238 14.02 -1.50 11.71
C LEU A 238 14.30 -2.18 13.03
N ASP A 239 15.12 -3.22 13.02
CA ASP A 239 15.71 -3.83 14.21
C ASP A 239 17.12 -3.22 14.40
N VAL A 240 17.28 -2.39 15.42
CA VAL A 240 18.52 -1.70 15.76
C VAL A 240 19.44 -2.64 16.52
N ILE A 241 20.57 -2.99 15.90
CA ILE A 241 21.59 -3.86 16.50
C ILE A 241 22.55 -3.02 17.35
N ASP A 242 23.08 -1.96 16.78
CA ASP A 242 23.92 -0.97 17.45
C ASP A 242 23.80 0.43 16.80
N ALA A 243 24.74 1.34 17.08
CA ALA A 243 24.71 2.71 16.57
C ALA A 243 25.02 2.84 15.07
N ASN A 244 25.56 1.79 14.46
CA ASN A 244 26.04 1.74 13.08
C ASN A 244 25.43 0.60 12.28
N THR A 245 24.66 -0.31 12.89
CA THR A 245 24.07 -1.46 12.20
C THR A 245 22.60 -1.61 12.53
N ILE A 246 21.79 -1.77 11.48
CA ILE A 246 20.35 -2.02 11.56
C ILE A 246 19.97 -3.14 10.60
N ASP A 247 19.01 -3.96 11.00
CA ASP A 247 18.32 -4.89 10.11
C ASP A 247 17.01 -4.24 9.63
N MET A 248 16.89 -4.09 8.32
CA MET A 248 15.73 -3.56 7.63
C MET A 248 14.85 -4.71 7.15
N ASP A 249 13.54 -4.65 7.44
CA ASP A 249 12.52 -5.52 6.86
C ASP A 249 11.37 -4.66 6.31
N VAL A 250 11.18 -4.69 5.00
CA VAL A 250 10.12 -3.97 4.31
C VAL A 250 9.15 -4.96 3.71
N THR A 251 7.86 -4.72 3.90
CA THR A 251 6.80 -5.35 3.10
C THR A 251 6.03 -4.27 2.37
N LEU A 252 5.95 -4.35 1.05
CA LEU A 252 5.19 -3.44 0.21
C LEU A 252 3.77 -3.95 -0.01
N VAL A 253 2.84 -3.05 -0.32
CA VAL A 253 1.44 -3.41 -0.66
C VAL A 253 1.35 -4.29 -1.89
N SER A 254 2.37 -4.28 -2.76
CA SER A 254 2.50 -5.20 -3.90
C SER A 254 2.80 -6.66 -3.49
N GLY A 255 2.98 -6.94 -2.20
CA GLY A 255 3.42 -8.22 -1.67
C GLY A 255 4.93 -8.44 -1.74
N VAL A 256 5.69 -7.50 -2.32
CA VAL A 256 7.15 -7.57 -2.36
C VAL A 256 7.70 -7.36 -0.95
N ARG A 257 8.54 -8.29 -0.49
CA ARG A 257 9.28 -8.18 0.76
C ARG A 257 10.77 -8.00 0.49
N LYS A 258 11.42 -7.11 1.25
CA LYS A 258 12.86 -6.87 1.19
C LYS A 258 13.45 -6.87 2.59
N GLN A 259 14.43 -7.74 2.81
CA GLN A 259 15.19 -7.80 4.05
C GLN A 259 16.65 -7.53 3.77
N LYS A 260 17.27 -6.63 4.53
CA LYS A 260 18.68 -6.25 4.37
C LYS A 260 19.28 -5.85 5.71
N ARG A 261 20.53 -6.26 5.95
CA ARG A 261 21.38 -5.64 6.96
C ARG A 261 22.01 -4.40 6.37
N LEU A 262 21.93 -3.28 7.07
CA LEU A 262 22.47 -2.00 6.64
C LEU A 262 23.54 -1.51 7.62
N SER A 263 24.64 -1.02 7.07
CA SER A 263 25.74 -0.39 7.80
C SER A 263 25.69 1.12 7.61
N ARG A 264 25.93 1.87 8.68
CA ARG A 264 26.04 3.33 8.62
C ARG A 264 27.31 3.73 7.87
N LEU A 265 27.15 4.63 6.91
CA LEU A 265 28.25 5.26 6.21
C LEU A 265 28.98 6.21 7.15
N LEU A 266 30.26 5.92 7.41
CA LEU A 266 31.14 6.74 8.22
C LEU A 266 31.86 7.76 7.32
N PHE A 267 31.83 9.04 7.71
CA PHE A 267 32.57 10.12 7.07
C PHE A 267 33.52 10.77 8.07
#